data_AF-A0A9D1APP4-F1
#
_entry.id   AF-A0A9D1APP4-F1
#
_cell.length_a   1.000
_cell.length_b   1.000
_cell.length_c   1.000
_cell.angle_alpha   90.00
_cell.angle_beta   90.00
_cell.angle_gamma   90.00
#
_symmetry.space_group_name_H-M   'P 1'
#
loop_
_entity.id
_entity.type
_entity.pdbx_description
1 polymer ?
#
loop_
_entity_poly.entity_id
_entity_poly.type
_entity_poly.pdbx_seq_one_letter_code
_entity_poly.pdbx_strand_id
1 'polypeptide(L)'
;MKQRLIAFAALLALAVCALAAATVWLVPQTRQVHYTVAEASGDAAAAEGLHIDLSYDVDGHLLWKTAIDAAAPAEAETTFTFSPLEQDTDPLYQVYSQDSEVFISSPLFTRLDYFRLSNMEDELADLGQTALPADLLALGAGLAPGEEATKVYTLRDYWALFPLSMWLPYSSQNYQELDALAQRTFPIPVPEDLTAEATVTMFRDGSLDVRFSPFSGDYGLSELTDGAVLEDVVYLVFSRDKTELALDYSHFPDGYGIYRISINEETSDHPPRLENFFPLELSTVEAASLEKSPVPGQLLLFTLEAGQLYLTVIDTDSGQALQRLSLPGAALPVAYTGENVLLLLTEEEQAYSLTALALEGRQFSLFLTCPCDETLPGARFLHSAFDGTRLAVADFSRYLGPSFSLWIYGQDGLLYAGQYLSDIATASDPPTPNAAACRWSSH
;
A
#
# COMPACT_ATOMS: atom_id res chain seq x y z
N MET A 1 48.88 25.16 24.49
CA MET A 1 48.49 24.07 23.57
C MET A 1 48.69 22.68 24.18
N LYS A 2 49.87 22.31 24.70
CA LYS A 2 50.12 20.99 25.35
C LYS A 2 49.10 20.57 26.43
N GLN A 3 48.77 21.45 27.38
CA GLN A 3 47.81 21.14 28.46
C GLN A 3 46.38 20.88 27.95
N ARG A 4 45.94 21.61 26.92
CA ARG A 4 44.63 21.40 26.28
C ARG A 4 44.60 20.08 25.50
N LEU A 5 45.72 19.69 24.88
CA LEU A 5 45.86 18.42 24.18
C LEU A 5 45.83 17.23 25.15
N ILE A 6 46.48 17.35 26.31
CA ILE A 6 46.46 16.34 27.37
C ILE A 6 45.05 16.18 27.95
N ALA A 7 44.36 17.31 28.22
CA ALA A 7 42.98 17.28 28.70
C ALA A 7 42.02 16.64 27.66
N PHE A 8 42.18 16.97 26.38
CA PHE A 8 41.41 16.36 25.30
C PHE A 8 41.68 14.85 25.19
N ALA A 9 42.95 14.42 25.22
CA ALA A 9 43.31 13.00 25.18
C ALA A 9 42.77 12.23 26.40
N ALA A 10 42.76 12.85 27.59
CA ALA A 10 42.19 12.26 28.79
C ALA A 10 40.66 12.10 28.68
N LEU A 11 39.96 13.11 28.15
CA LEU A 11 38.51 13.03 27.90
C LEU A 11 38.17 12.00 26.83
N LEU A 12 38.96 11.91 25.76
CA LEU A 12 38.81 10.91 24.71
C LEU A 12 39.00 9.49 25.29
N ALA A 13 40.05 9.27 26.07
CA ALA A 13 40.28 7.99 26.74
C ALA A 13 39.13 7.64 27.70
N LEU A 14 38.61 8.62 28.43
CA LEU A 14 37.48 8.43 29.34
C LEU A 14 36.19 8.11 28.59
N ALA A 15 35.95 8.73 27.43
CA ALA A 15 34.83 8.41 26.56
C ALA A 15 34.93 7.00 25.96
N VAL A 16 36.11 6.60 25.48
CA VAL A 16 36.35 5.24 24.96
C VAL A 16 36.18 4.19 26.07
N CYS A 17 36.71 4.45 27.27
CA CYS A 17 36.52 3.56 28.42
C CYS A 17 35.05 3.48 28.86
N ALA A 18 34.32 4.60 28.83
CA ALA A 18 32.90 4.63 29.15
C ALA A 18 32.07 3.84 28.13
N LEU A 19 32.36 3.97 26.84
CA LEU A 19 31.73 3.18 25.77
C LEU A 19 32.05 1.69 25.92
N ALA A 20 33.31 1.32 26.13
CA ALA A 20 33.70 -0.07 26.35
C ALA A 20 33.03 -0.67 27.60
N ALA A 21 32.95 0.10 28.70
CA ALA A 21 32.25 -0.32 29.92
C ALA A 21 30.74 -0.47 29.69
N ALA A 22 30.12 0.42 28.93
CA ALA A 22 28.72 0.31 28.55
C ALA A 22 28.47 -0.97 27.74
N THR A 23 29.31 -1.28 26.73
CA THR A 23 29.20 -2.52 25.94
C THR A 23 29.35 -3.75 26.82
N VAL A 24 30.35 -3.79 27.70
CA VAL A 24 30.58 -4.92 28.63
C VAL A 24 29.44 -5.08 29.63
N TRP A 25 28.72 -4.01 29.97
CA TRP A 25 27.58 -4.07 30.89
C TRP A 25 26.27 -4.41 30.19
N LEU A 26 26.08 -3.99 28.94
CA LEU A 26 24.89 -4.23 28.12
C LEU A 26 24.87 -5.65 27.53
N VAL A 27 26.00 -6.15 27.01
CA VAL A 27 26.06 -7.48 26.37
C VAL A 27 25.59 -8.63 27.30
N PRO A 28 25.96 -8.70 28.59
CA PRO A 28 25.44 -9.72 29.49
C PRO A 28 23.94 -9.60 29.79
N GLN A 29 23.32 -8.45 29.50
CA GLN A 29 21.88 -8.22 29.67
C GLN A 29 21.08 -8.61 28.42
N THR A 30 21.75 -8.92 27.31
CA THR A 30 21.07 -9.42 26.11
C THR A 30 20.51 -10.80 26.40
N ARG A 31 19.20 -10.95 26.20
CA ARG A 31 18.48 -12.20 26.39
C ARG A 31 18.18 -12.80 25.03
N GLN A 32 18.36 -14.11 24.89
CA GLN A 32 17.86 -14.83 23.73
C GLN A 32 16.34 -14.75 23.67
N VAL A 33 15.80 -14.41 22.51
CA VAL A 33 14.35 -14.45 22.28
C VAL A 33 13.99 -15.89 21.94
N HIS A 34 13.02 -16.45 22.66
CA HIS A 34 12.61 -17.84 22.49
C HIS A 34 11.26 -17.90 21.79
N TYR A 35 11.14 -18.87 20.88
CA TYR A 35 9.91 -19.13 20.15
C TYR A 35 9.36 -20.50 20.48
N THR A 36 8.04 -20.59 20.64
CA THR A 36 7.31 -21.85 20.80
C THR A 36 6.17 -21.92 19.81
N VAL A 37 5.82 -23.13 19.36
CA VAL A 37 4.66 -23.34 18.50
C VAL A 37 3.45 -23.59 19.40
N ALA A 38 2.45 -22.71 19.35
CA ALA A 38 1.25 -22.81 20.17
C ALA A 38 0.19 -23.72 19.55
N GLU A 39 -0.06 -23.53 18.26
CA GLU A 39 -1.00 -24.30 17.47
C GLU A 39 -0.31 -24.74 16.18
N ALA A 40 -0.51 -25.99 15.77
CA ALA A 40 0.02 -26.52 14.52
C ALA A 40 -0.93 -27.55 13.93
N SER A 41 -0.99 -27.59 12.59
CA SER A 41 -1.71 -28.59 11.81
C SER A 41 -0.88 -29.01 10.61
N GLY A 42 -1.06 -30.24 10.13
CA GLY A 42 -0.26 -30.81 9.04
C GLY A 42 1.06 -31.44 9.50
N ASP A 43 2.01 -31.59 8.58
CA ASP A 43 3.31 -32.23 8.83
C ASP A 43 4.40 -31.18 9.08
N ALA A 44 4.96 -31.15 10.29
CA ALA A 44 6.03 -30.23 10.66
C ALA A 44 7.31 -30.42 9.82
N ALA A 45 7.52 -31.61 9.24
CA ALA A 45 8.63 -31.84 8.31
C ALA A 45 8.54 -30.94 7.06
N ALA A 46 7.36 -30.42 6.72
CA ALA A 46 7.21 -29.47 5.62
C ALA A 46 8.00 -28.18 5.85
N ALA A 47 8.27 -27.80 7.11
CA ALA A 47 9.05 -26.62 7.49
C ALA A 47 10.57 -26.86 7.49
N GLU A 48 11.04 -28.08 7.25
CA GLU A 48 12.48 -28.38 7.23
C GLU A 48 13.22 -27.56 6.17
N GLY A 49 14.25 -26.84 6.63
CA GLY A 49 15.08 -25.96 5.81
C GLY A 49 14.49 -24.57 5.58
N LEU A 50 13.35 -24.21 6.20
CA LEU A 50 12.84 -22.84 6.17
C LEU A 50 13.47 -22.01 7.29
N HIS A 51 14.15 -20.93 6.91
CA HIS A 51 14.71 -19.95 7.80
C HIS A 51 13.88 -18.67 7.80
N ILE A 52 13.66 -18.13 9.00
CA ILE A 52 12.95 -16.87 9.23
C ILE A 52 13.89 -15.92 9.96
N ASP A 53 14.11 -14.75 9.37
CA ASP A 53 14.92 -13.69 9.96
C ASP A 53 14.03 -12.52 10.35
N LEU A 54 14.07 -12.12 11.62
CA LEU A 54 13.34 -10.98 12.15
C LEU A 54 14.32 -9.93 12.64
N SER A 55 14.16 -8.70 12.15
CA SER A 55 14.98 -7.55 12.55
C SER A 55 14.13 -6.51 13.26
N TYR A 56 14.67 -5.97 14.33
CA TYR A 56 14.02 -5.00 15.18
C TYR A 56 15.01 -3.89 15.57
N ASP A 57 14.48 -2.74 15.95
CA ASP A 57 15.25 -1.62 16.48
C ASP A 57 14.52 -0.91 17.63
N VAL A 58 15.30 -0.15 18.40
CA VAL A 58 14.80 0.95 19.22
C VAL A 58 15.47 2.23 18.75
N ASP A 59 14.66 3.17 18.26
CA ASP A 59 15.07 4.49 17.75
C ASP A 59 16.23 4.41 16.74
N GLY A 60 16.28 3.38 15.88
CA GLY A 60 17.32 3.18 14.87
C GLY A 60 18.73 2.88 15.42
N HIS A 61 18.87 2.67 16.73
CA HIS A 61 20.19 2.58 17.38
C HIS A 61 20.47 1.22 18.02
N LEU A 62 19.51 0.68 18.77
CA LEU A 62 19.65 -0.64 19.37
C LEU A 62 18.99 -1.67 18.46
N LEU A 63 19.79 -2.38 17.70
CA LEU A 63 19.33 -3.37 16.73
C LEU A 63 19.38 -4.76 17.32
N TRP A 64 18.39 -5.58 17.04
CA TRP A 64 18.54 -7.02 17.20
C TRP A 64 17.95 -7.79 16.02
N LYS A 65 18.55 -8.94 15.77
CA LYS A 65 18.13 -9.88 14.75
C LYS A 65 17.92 -11.24 15.37
N THR A 66 16.78 -11.85 15.12
CA THR A 66 16.49 -13.23 15.51
C THR A 66 16.41 -14.09 14.27
N ALA A 67 17.30 -15.07 14.17
CA ALA A 67 17.27 -16.12 13.17
C ALA A 67 16.55 -17.34 13.75
N ILE A 68 15.56 -17.85 13.01
CA ILE A 68 14.67 -18.94 13.45
C ILE A 68 14.69 -20.02 12.38
N ASP A 69 15.01 -21.25 12.77
CA ASP A 69 14.68 -22.43 11.97
C ASP A 69 13.22 -22.81 12.25
N ALA A 70 12.36 -22.75 11.24
CA ALA A 70 10.93 -22.98 11.42
C ALA A 70 10.60 -24.41 11.92
N ALA A 71 11.47 -25.39 11.67
CA ALA A 71 11.34 -26.76 12.18
C ALA A 71 11.89 -26.90 13.62
N ALA A 72 12.77 -26.00 14.06
CA ALA A 72 13.38 -26.01 15.39
C ALA A 72 13.34 -24.61 16.06
N PRO A 73 12.16 -23.99 16.27
CA PRO A 73 12.05 -22.61 16.73
C PRO A 73 12.61 -22.35 18.13
N ALA A 74 12.73 -23.39 18.96
CA ALA A 74 13.34 -23.30 20.29
C ALA A 74 14.86 -23.02 20.25
N GLU A 75 15.50 -23.29 19.11
CA GLU A 75 16.93 -23.06 18.86
C GLU A 75 17.20 -21.68 18.23
N ALA A 76 16.20 -20.79 18.20
CA ALA A 76 16.34 -19.44 17.66
C ALA A 76 17.54 -18.69 18.27
N GLU A 77 18.31 -18.03 17.40
CA GLU A 77 19.49 -17.26 17.79
C GLU A 77 19.23 -15.77 17.60
N THR A 78 19.39 -15.01 18.67
CA THR A 78 19.26 -13.56 18.69
C THR A 78 20.62 -12.90 18.84
N THR A 79 20.95 -12.01 17.89
CA THR A 79 22.15 -11.18 17.90
C THR A 79 21.77 -9.72 18.15
N PHE A 80 22.44 -9.08 19.10
CA PHE A 80 22.22 -7.67 19.45
C PHE A 80 23.40 -6.82 18.97
N THR A 81 23.10 -5.67 18.39
CA THR A 81 24.09 -4.70 17.92
C THR A 81 23.66 -3.30 18.32
N PHE A 82 24.61 -2.47 18.76
CA PHE A 82 24.37 -1.04 18.96
C PHE A 82 25.06 -0.24 17.86
N SER A 83 24.33 0.66 17.20
CA SER A 83 24.86 1.60 16.23
C SER A 83 24.82 3.03 16.79
N PRO A 84 25.95 3.74 16.84
CA PRO A 84 25.97 5.15 17.26
C PRO A 84 25.41 6.10 16.18
N LEU A 85 25.26 5.62 14.95
CA LEU A 85 24.54 6.32 13.88
C LEU A 85 23.14 5.72 13.80
N GLU A 86 22.14 6.59 13.71
CA GLU A 86 20.76 6.16 13.44
C GLU A 86 20.77 5.34 12.15
N GLN A 87 20.29 4.11 12.27
CA GLN A 87 20.08 3.22 11.14
C GLN A 87 18.63 3.40 10.73
N ASP A 88 18.43 3.71 9.45
CA ASP A 88 17.10 3.66 8.87
C ASP A 88 16.74 2.18 8.74
N THR A 89 16.00 1.69 9.73
CA THR A 89 15.58 0.29 9.84
C THR A 89 14.09 0.12 9.65
N ASP A 90 13.37 1.15 9.20
CA ASP A 90 11.92 1.14 9.01
C ASP A 90 11.54 0.98 7.53
N PRO A 91 11.60 -0.24 6.96
CA PRO A 91 10.97 -0.50 5.68
C PRO A 91 9.44 -0.56 5.81
N LEU A 92 8.84 -0.52 7.00
CA LEU A 92 7.38 -0.58 7.14
C LEU A 92 6.73 0.73 6.67
N TYR A 93 7.39 1.89 6.83
CA TYR A 93 6.96 3.12 6.14
C TYR A 93 6.96 2.98 4.61
N GLN A 94 7.83 2.15 4.03
CA GLN A 94 7.82 1.80 2.60
C GLN A 94 6.81 0.70 2.25
N VAL A 95 6.36 -0.12 3.20
CA VAL A 95 5.30 -1.12 2.97
C VAL A 95 3.91 -0.47 3.05
N TYR A 96 3.72 0.58 3.85
CA TYR A 96 2.54 1.45 3.75
C TYR A 96 2.45 2.14 2.37
N SER A 97 3.55 2.23 1.61
CA SER A 97 3.55 2.75 0.23
C SER A 97 3.24 1.69 -0.84
N GLN A 98 2.76 0.49 -0.45
CA GLN A 98 2.06 -0.39 -1.38
C GLN A 98 0.65 0.10 -1.70
N ASP A 99 0.11 1.03 -0.91
CA ASP A 99 -1.00 1.87 -1.38
C ASP A 99 -0.46 2.70 -2.55
N SER A 100 -1.15 2.65 -3.69
CA SER A 100 -0.88 3.39 -4.93
C SER A 100 -0.09 4.68 -4.65
N GLU A 101 1.23 4.65 -4.87
CA GLU A 101 2.11 5.82 -4.63
C GLU A 101 1.75 6.98 -5.56
N VAL A 102 0.80 6.78 -6.46
CA VAL A 102 0.22 7.75 -7.38
C VAL A 102 -1.27 7.47 -7.44
N PHE A 103 -2.10 8.51 -7.25
CA PHE A 103 -3.53 8.37 -7.48
C PHE A 103 -4.14 9.65 -8.02
N ILE A 104 -5.21 9.48 -8.78
CA ILE A 104 -6.16 10.52 -9.13
C ILE A 104 -7.38 10.32 -8.26
N SER A 105 -7.80 11.39 -7.59
CA SER A 105 -8.99 11.43 -6.78
C SER A 105 -9.93 12.51 -7.26
N SER A 106 -11.17 12.46 -6.79
CA SER A 106 -12.10 13.57 -6.90
C SER A 106 -12.71 13.85 -5.53
N PRO A 107 -12.77 15.11 -5.09
CA PRO A 107 -13.35 15.47 -3.80
C PRO A 107 -14.84 15.12 -3.70
N LEU A 108 -15.50 14.81 -4.83
CA LEU A 108 -16.89 14.36 -4.85
C LEU A 108 -17.07 12.89 -4.45
N PHE A 109 -16.01 12.07 -4.50
CA PHE A 109 -16.02 10.68 -4.02
C PHE A 109 -15.42 10.52 -2.63
N THR A 110 -14.65 11.50 -2.17
CA THR A 110 -14.13 11.52 -0.82
C THR A 110 -15.28 11.76 0.16
N ARG A 111 -15.37 10.91 1.18
CA ARG A 111 -16.12 11.26 2.40
C ARG A 111 -15.41 12.43 3.07
N LEU A 112 -15.84 13.63 2.72
CA LEU A 112 -15.36 14.87 3.28
C LEU A 112 -15.98 15.01 4.68
N ASP A 113 -15.35 14.40 5.68
CA ASP A 113 -15.92 14.34 7.03
C ASP A 113 -15.83 15.68 7.78
N TYR A 114 -14.97 16.64 7.40
CA TYR A 114 -14.85 17.92 8.12
C TYR A 114 -14.27 19.05 7.25
N PHE A 115 -15.11 20.02 6.83
CA PHE A 115 -14.64 21.27 6.22
C PHE A 115 -15.19 22.46 6.98
N ARG A 116 -14.28 23.29 7.52
CA ARG A 116 -14.67 24.64 7.96
C ARG A 116 -14.82 25.51 6.72
N LEU A 117 -15.98 26.14 6.59
CA LEU A 117 -16.31 27.00 5.45
C LEU A 117 -15.33 28.16 5.21
N SER A 118 -14.54 28.57 6.21
CA SER A 118 -13.43 29.52 6.03
C SER A 118 -12.31 29.02 5.11
N ASN A 119 -12.12 27.70 5.02
CA ASN A 119 -11.12 27.06 4.16
C ASN A 119 -11.72 26.70 2.80
N MET A 120 -13.05 26.57 2.76
CA MET A 120 -13.80 26.07 1.61
C MET A 120 -13.92 27.11 0.48
N GLU A 121 -13.93 28.41 0.80
CA GLU A 121 -13.89 29.46 -0.24
C GLU A 121 -12.60 29.40 -1.05
N ASP A 122 -11.44 29.22 -0.40
CA ASP A 122 -10.15 29.12 -1.09
C ASP A 122 -10.00 27.77 -1.82
N GLU A 123 -10.36 26.64 -1.18
CA GLU A 123 -10.24 25.29 -1.77
C GLU A 123 -11.20 25.04 -2.94
N LEU A 124 -12.45 25.53 -2.89
CA LEU A 124 -13.40 25.39 -4.01
C LEU A 124 -13.20 26.47 -5.08
N ALA A 125 -12.67 27.65 -4.72
CA ALA A 125 -12.24 28.63 -5.72
C ALA A 125 -11.08 28.12 -6.57
N ASP A 126 -10.15 27.36 -5.97
CA ASP A 126 -9.07 26.67 -6.69
C ASP A 126 -9.61 25.60 -7.66
N LEU A 127 -10.77 25.01 -7.38
CA LEU A 127 -11.52 24.13 -8.29
C LEU A 127 -12.42 24.89 -9.29
N GLY A 128 -12.30 26.23 -9.34
CA GLY A 128 -12.95 27.09 -10.33
C GLY A 128 -14.45 27.31 -10.12
N GLN A 129 -15.02 26.97 -8.95
CA GLN A 129 -16.46 27.07 -8.72
C GLN A 129 -16.82 27.84 -7.45
N THR A 130 -17.50 28.97 -7.63
CA THR A 130 -17.95 29.85 -6.53
C THR A 130 -19.42 29.68 -6.17
N ALA A 131 -20.20 28.95 -6.97
CA ALA A 131 -21.65 28.83 -6.80
C ALA A 131 -22.06 27.88 -5.65
N LEU A 132 -21.43 26.70 -5.54
CA LEU A 132 -21.73 25.76 -4.46
C LEU A 132 -21.34 26.31 -3.06
N PRO A 133 -20.16 26.93 -2.86
CA PRO A 133 -19.84 27.59 -1.60
C PRO A 133 -20.90 28.61 -1.18
N ALA A 134 -21.36 29.44 -2.11
CA ALA A 134 -22.38 30.46 -1.84
C ALA A 134 -23.71 29.83 -1.39
N ASP A 135 -24.13 28.72 -2.02
CA ASP A 135 -25.34 28.01 -1.66
C ASP A 135 -25.24 27.32 -0.29
N LEU A 136 -24.08 26.77 0.05
CA LEU A 136 -23.82 26.17 1.37
C LEU A 136 -23.78 27.23 2.48
N LEU A 137 -23.17 28.39 2.22
CA LEU A 137 -23.22 29.56 3.10
C LEU A 137 -24.66 30.01 3.33
N ALA A 138 -25.46 30.10 2.27
CA ALA A 138 -26.86 30.49 2.36
C ALA A 138 -27.70 29.44 3.12
N LEU A 139 -27.38 28.16 2.99
CA LEU A 139 -28.02 27.07 3.74
C LEU A 139 -27.71 27.17 5.25
N GLY A 140 -26.48 27.53 5.61
CA GLY A 140 -26.09 27.77 7.00
C GLY A 140 -26.53 29.12 7.57
N ALA A 141 -26.95 30.05 6.71
CA ALA A 141 -27.34 31.40 7.11
C ALA A 141 -28.64 31.37 7.95
N GLY A 142 -28.48 31.56 9.26
CA GLY A 142 -29.60 31.61 10.20
C GLY A 142 -29.66 30.43 11.18
N LEU A 143 -28.74 29.46 11.07
CA LEU A 143 -28.57 28.40 12.05
C LEU A 143 -28.03 28.95 13.38
N ALA A 144 -28.60 28.50 14.50
CA ALA A 144 -28.00 28.68 15.81
C ALA A 144 -26.88 27.66 16.05
N PRO A 145 -25.92 27.94 16.95
CA PRO A 145 -24.85 26.99 17.25
C PRO A 145 -25.37 25.60 17.69
N GLY A 146 -24.94 24.56 16.98
CA GLY A 146 -25.37 23.18 17.15
C GLY A 146 -26.60 22.78 16.33
N GLU A 147 -27.19 23.70 15.56
CA GLU A 147 -28.22 23.38 14.57
C GLU A 147 -27.59 22.96 13.23
N GLU A 148 -28.33 22.11 12.51
CA GLU A 148 -27.94 21.56 11.22
C GLU A 148 -29.02 21.85 10.18
N ALA A 149 -28.62 22.07 8.93
CA ALA A 149 -29.51 22.10 7.78
C ALA A 149 -28.99 21.17 6.69
N THR A 150 -29.90 20.44 6.05
CA THR A 150 -29.58 19.48 4.99
C THR A 150 -30.25 19.88 3.69
N LYS A 151 -29.53 19.74 2.57
CA LYS A 151 -30.06 19.94 1.22
C LYS A 151 -29.43 18.93 0.26
N VAL A 152 -30.25 18.42 -0.66
CA VAL A 152 -29.80 17.60 -1.79
C VAL A 152 -29.47 18.51 -2.97
N TYR A 153 -28.29 18.30 -3.56
CA TYR A 153 -27.75 19.05 -4.67
C TYR A 153 -27.59 18.15 -5.89
N THR A 154 -28.01 18.63 -7.06
CA THR A 154 -27.67 18.00 -8.34
C THR A 154 -26.27 18.45 -8.75
N LEU A 155 -25.30 17.54 -8.81
CA LEU A 155 -23.89 17.90 -9.00
C LEU A 155 -23.62 18.50 -10.38
N ARG A 156 -24.37 18.08 -11.41
CA ARG A 156 -24.25 18.63 -12.76
C ARG A 156 -24.59 20.13 -12.86
N ASP A 157 -25.35 20.67 -11.90
CA ASP A 157 -25.64 22.12 -11.85
C ASP A 157 -24.39 22.94 -11.49
N TYR A 158 -23.39 22.30 -10.87
CA TYR A 158 -22.16 22.94 -10.41
C TYR A 158 -20.93 22.48 -11.21
N TRP A 159 -20.90 21.24 -11.69
CA TRP A 159 -19.77 20.68 -12.43
C TRP A 159 -20.23 19.94 -13.69
N ALA A 160 -19.72 20.35 -14.86
CA ALA A 160 -19.91 19.60 -16.10
C ALA A 160 -19.02 18.35 -16.15
N LEU A 161 -17.80 18.46 -15.62
CA LEU A 161 -16.80 17.39 -15.49
C LEU A 161 -16.45 17.24 -14.02
N PHE A 162 -16.17 16.00 -13.58
CA PHE A 162 -15.71 15.75 -12.21
C PHE A 162 -14.44 16.56 -11.93
N PRO A 163 -14.37 17.23 -10.76
CA PRO A 163 -13.13 17.85 -10.34
C PRO A 163 -12.11 16.77 -10.01
N LEU A 164 -10.94 16.76 -10.67
CA LEU A 164 -9.87 15.79 -10.43
C LEU A 164 -8.68 16.45 -9.75
N SER A 165 -8.12 15.75 -8.77
CA SER A 165 -6.84 16.06 -8.16
C SER A 165 -5.88 14.90 -8.32
N MET A 166 -4.61 15.18 -8.61
CA MET A 166 -3.60 14.17 -8.86
C MET A 166 -2.45 14.30 -7.87
N TRP A 167 -2.13 13.19 -7.24
CA TRP A 167 -0.98 13.07 -6.35
C TRP A 167 0.11 12.23 -7.00
N LEU A 168 1.36 12.74 -6.95
CA LEU A 168 2.56 12.04 -7.42
C LEU A 168 3.63 12.05 -6.32
N PRO A 169 4.34 10.93 -6.11
CA PRO A 169 5.35 10.80 -5.09
C PRO A 169 6.60 11.55 -5.54
N TYR A 170 7.35 12.10 -4.59
CA TYR A 170 8.62 12.81 -4.83
C TYR A 170 8.53 14.01 -5.79
N SER A 171 7.32 14.47 -6.14
CA SER A 171 7.14 15.64 -6.99
C SER A 171 7.38 16.92 -6.19
N SER A 172 8.33 17.75 -6.65
CA SER A 172 8.46 19.15 -6.22
C SER A 172 7.51 20.09 -7.00
N GLN A 173 6.67 19.50 -7.85
CA GLN A 173 5.73 20.16 -8.74
C GLN A 173 4.62 20.87 -7.94
N ASN A 174 4.09 21.94 -8.50
CA ASN A 174 2.94 22.63 -7.92
C ASN A 174 1.69 21.74 -8.09
N TYR A 175 1.01 21.39 -6.99
CA TYR A 175 -0.23 20.59 -7.00
C TYR A 175 -1.28 21.14 -7.96
N GLN A 176 -1.38 22.47 -8.10
CA GLN A 176 -2.33 23.09 -9.03
C GLN A 176 -2.04 22.76 -10.51
N GLU A 177 -0.77 22.55 -10.88
CA GLU A 177 -0.39 22.16 -12.24
C GLU A 177 -0.68 20.68 -12.51
N LEU A 178 -0.50 19.82 -11.50
CA LEU A 178 -0.86 18.41 -11.56
C LEU A 178 -2.37 18.23 -11.69
N ASP A 179 -3.15 18.97 -10.90
CA ASP A 179 -4.61 18.97 -10.97
C ASP A 179 -5.07 19.49 -12.34
N ALA A 180 -4.51 20.59 -12.84
CA ALA A 180 -4.82 21.10 -14.17
C ALA A 180 -4.44 20.12 -15.30
N LEU A 181 -3.37 19.34 -15.13
CA LEU A 181 -2.99 18.27 -16.06
C LEU A 181 -4.01 17.13 -16.03
N ALA A 182 -4.39 16.65 -14.84
CA ALA A 182 -5.38 15.59 -14.69
C ALA A 182 -6.72 16.00 -15.31
N GLN A 183 -7.19 17.22 -15.02
CA GLN A 183 -8.44 17.77 -15.54
C GLN A 183 -8.49 17.88 -17.06
N ARG A 184 -7.37 18.30 -17.67
CA ARG A 184 -7.27 18.42 -19.14
C ARG A 184 -7.20 17.05 -19.82
N THR A 185 -6.57 16.08 -19.17
CA THR A 185 -6.25 14.78 -19.77
C THR A 185 -7.33 13.75 -19.56
N PHE A 186 -8.04 13.83 -18.43
CA PHE A 186 -9.08 12.89 -18.03
C PHE A 186 -10.42 13.60 -17.83
N PRO A 187 -11.03 14.15 -18.88
CA PRO A 187 -12.36 14.73 -18.77
C PRO A 187 -13.39 13.63 -18.48
N ILE A 188 -13.89 13.56 -17.24
CA ILE A 188 -14.94 12.62 -16.84
C ILE A 188 -16.24 13.41 -16.65
N PRO A 189 -17.28 13.23 -17.48
CA PRO A 189 -18.56 13.92 -17.30
C PRO A 189 -19.25 13.52 -16.00
N VAL A 190 -19.82 14.51 -15.30
CA VAL A 190 -20.70 14.26 -14.13
C VAL A 190 -22.05 13.75 -14.62
N PRO A 191 -22.58 12.58 -14.21
CA PRO A 191 -23.89 12.09 -14.66
C PRO A 191 -25.04 13.09 -14.39
N GLU A 192 -26.08 13.08 -15.23
CA GLU A 192 -27.17 14.08 -15.16
C GLU A 192 -28.01 14.00 -13.89
N ASP A 193 -28.23 12.78 -13.42
CA ASP A 193 -29.02 12.43 -12.26
C ASP A 193 -28.18 12.33 -10.98
N LEU A 194 -26.88 12.66 -11.06
CA LEU A 194 -26.01 12.52 -9.91
C LEU A 194 -26.30 13.61 -8.86
N THR A 195 -26.70 13.16 -7.68
CA THR A 195 -26.99 14.04 -6.53
C THR A 195 -26.10 13.73 -5.34
N ALA A 196 -25.79 14.76 -4.54
CA ALA A 196 -25.17 14.60 -3.23
C ALA A 196 -26.00 15.30 -2.16
N GLU A 197 -26.07 14.68 -0.97
CA GLU A 197 -26.65 15.32 0.21
C GLU A 197 -25.56 16.04 0.99
N ALA A 198 -25.75 17.34 1.23
CA ALA A 198 -24.87 18.11 2.11
C ALA A 198 -25.62 18.48 3.40
N THR A 199 -24.99 18.20 4.53
CA THR A 199 -25.40 18.68 5.85
C THR A 199 -24.47 19.81 6.28
N VAL A 200 -25.04 20.95 6.66
CA VAL A 200 -24.31 22.11 7.17
C VAL A 200 -24.61 22.29 8.65
N THR A 201 -23.57 22.38 9.49
CA THR A 201 -23.70 22.52 10.96
C THR A 201 -23.05 23.81 11.45
N MET A 202 -23.74 24.60 12.26
CA MET A 202 -23.18 25.83 12.83
C MET A 202 -22.40 25.54 14.12
N PHE A 203 -21.11 25.86 14.16
CA PHE A 203 -20.31 25.80 15.38
C PHE A 203 -20.49 27.04 16.27
N ARG A 204 -20.10 26.90 17.54
CA ARG A 204 -20.17 27.98 18.53
C ARG A 204 -19.24 29.15 18.23
N ASP A 205 -18.18 28.92 17.46
CA ASP A 205 -17.25 29.97 17.02
C ASP A 205 -17.73 30.72 15.78
N GLY A 206 -18.94 30.42 15.29
CA GLY A 206 -19.53 31.04 14.10
C GLY A 206 -19.02 30.46 12.78
N SER A 207 -18.16 29.43 12.82
CA SER A 207 -17.82 28.66 11.63
C SER A 207 -18.95 27.68 11.28
N LEU A 208 -19.06 27.38 9.99
CA LEU A 208 -19.97 26.36 9.48
C LEU A 208 -19.15 25.13 9.11
N ASP A 209 -19.64 23.97 9.54
CA ASP A 209 -19.20 22.65 9.11
C ASP A 209 -20.01 22.22 7.88
N VAL A 210 -19.38 21.57 6.92
CA VAL A 210 -20.10 20.94 5.80
C VAL A 210 -19.68 19.47 5.73
N ARG A 211 -20.68 18.60 5.80
CA ARG A 211 -20.52 17.17 5.54
C ARG A 211 -21.26 16.82 4.27
N PHE A 212 -20.54 16.25 3.31
CA PHE A 212 -21.15 15.56 2.19
C PHE A 212 -21.32 14.09 2.56
N SER A 213 -22.56 13.62 2.56
CA SER A 213 -22.80 12.18 2.56
C SER A 213 -22.62 11.71 1.13
N PRO A 214 -21.62 10.85 0.86
CA PRO A 214 -21.43 10.33 -0.49
C PRO A 214 -22.67 9.56 -0.93
N PHE A 215 -22.72 9.35 -2.24
CA PHE A 215 -23.74 8.62 -2.99
C PHE A 215 -24.28 7.41 -2.23
N SER A 216 -25.58 7.14 -2.35
CA SER A 216 -26.27 6.07 -1.61
C SER A 216 -25.62 4.69 -1.83
N GLY A 217 -24.69 4.32 -0.95
CA GLY A 217 -23.92 3.08 -0.96
C GLY A 217 -22.97 3.05 0.24
N ASP A 218 -22.70 1.87 0.79
CA ASP A 218 -21.52 1.67 1.64
C ASP A 218 -20.31 1.59 0.69
N TYR A 219 -19.12 2.01 1.14
CA TYR A 219 -17.83 2.05 0.39
C TYR A 219 -17.65 3.24 -0.57
N GLY A 220 -16.43 3.76 -0.81
CA GLY A 220 -15.08 3.38 -0.38
C GLY A 220 -14.07 4.03 -1.33
N LEU A 221 -12.97 4.57 -0.78
CA LEU A 221 -11.79 5.15 -1.46
C LEU A 221 -12.05 6.34 -2.41
N SER A 222 -11.40 7.47 -2.13
CA SER A 222 -11.41 8.67 -2.98
C SER A 222 -10.67 8.49 -4.31
N GLU A 223 -9.97 7.38 -4.47
CA GLU A 223 -9.01 7.10 -5.54
C GLU A 223 -9.73 6.43 -6.71
N LEU A 224 -9.69 7.08 -7.88
CA LEU A 224 -10.27 6.59 -9.13
C LEU A 224 -9.31 5.72 -9.93
N THR A 225 -8.06 5.67 -9.52
CA THR A 225 -6.98 5.00 -10.25
C THR A 225 -6.24 4.02 -9.36
N ASP A 226 -5.62 3.05 -10.02
CA ASP A 226 -4.53 2.26 -9.46
C ASP A 226 -3.22 2.63 -10.17
N GLY A 227 -2.10 2.60 -9.46
CA GLY A 227 -0.85 3.17 -9.92
C GLY A 227 0.40 2.44 -9.44
N ALA A 228 1.42 2.39 -10.31
CA ALA A 228 2.71 1.79 -10.02
C ALA A 228 3.85 2.74 -10.43
N VAL A 229 4.86 2.85 -9.56
CA VAL A 229 6.08 3.63 -9.83
C VAL A 229 7.24 2.67 -10.08
N LEU A 230 7.89 2.81 -11.23
CA LEU A 230 9.04 2.04 -11.64
C LEU A 230 10.15 3.02 -12.03
N GLU A 231 11.23 3.04 -11.24
CA GLU A 231 12.31 4.04 -11.38
C GLU A 231 11.72 5.47 -11.32
N ASP A 232 11.97 6.28 -12.35
CA ASP A 232 11.47 7.66 -12.47
C ASP A 232 10.19 7.74 -13.33
N VAL A 233 9.46 6.63 -13.46
CA VAL A 233 8.27 6.54 -14.32
C VAL A 233 7.07 6.02 -13.56
N VAL A 234 5.97 6.75 -13.72
CA VAL A 234 4.66 6.45 -13.16
C VAL A 234 3.77 5.82 -14.22
N TYR A 235 3.04 4.79 -13.82
CA TYR A 235 1.99 4.16 -14.58
C TYR A 235 0.69 4.26 -13.79
N LEU A 236 -0.41 4.60 -14.45
CA LEU A 236 -1.73 4.71 -13.82
C LEU A 236 -2.83 4.16 -14.74
N VAL A 237 -3.84 3.54 -14.14
CA VAL A 237 -5.06 3.09 -14.84
C VAL A 237 -6.28 3.49 -14.01
N PHE A 238 -7.34 3.96 -14.67
CA PHE A 238 -8.61 4.20 -13.99
C PHE A 238 -9.31 2.87 -13.76
N SER A 239 -9.53 2.47 -12.52
CA SER A 239 -10.24 1.22 -12.24
C SER A 239 -11.70 1.46 -11.90
N ARG A 240 -12.58 0.66 -12.51
CA ARG A 240 -14.03 0.85 -12.46
C ARG A 240 -14.67 0.18 -11.25
N ASP A 241 -13.94 -0.68 -10.54
CA ASP A 241 -14.35 -1.30 -9.28
C ASP A 241 -14.14 -0.37 -8.07
N LYS A 242 -13.36 0.70 -8.22
CA LYS A 242 -13.12 1.71 -7.19
C LYS A 242 -14.34 2.60 -6.91
N THR A 243 -15.37 2.55 -7.76
CA THR A 243 -16.60 3.31 -7.55
C THR A 243 -17.81 2.53 -8.08
N GLU A 244 -18.93 2.58 -7.35
CA GLU A 244 -20.19 2.02 -7.82
C GLU A 244 -20.79 2.82 -9.00
N LEU A 245 -20.29 4.03 -9.25
CA LEU A 245 -20.75 4.87 -10.35
C LEU A 245 -20.17 4.40 -11.68
N ALA A 246 -21.06 4.19 -12.65
CA ALA A 246 -20.67 3.97 -14.03
C ALA A 246 -20.16 5.28 -14.66
N LEU A 247 -18.88 5.58 -14.45
CA LEU A 247 -18.21 6.75 -15.01
C LEU A 247 -17.93 6.57 -16.51
N ASP A 248 -18.02 7.67 -17.25
CA ASP A 248 -17.78 7.70 -18.69
C ASP A 248 -16.35 8.15 -19.01
N TYR A 249 -15.51 7.18 -19.40
CA TYR A 249 -14.12 7.40 -19.81
C TYR A 249 -13.94 7.57 -21.32
N SER A 250 -15.02 7.56 -22.11
CA SER A 250 -14.95 7.63 -23.59
C SER A 250 -14.42 8.97 -24.11
N HIS A 251 -14.38 9.98 -23.25
CA HIS A 251 -13.91 11.33 -23.55
C HIS A 251 -12.39 11.50 -23.41
N PHE A 252 -11.67 10.46 -22.98
CA PHE A 252 -10.22 10.49 -22.86
C PHE A 252 -9.57 10.66 -24.25
N PRO A 253 -8.74 11.72 -24.47
CA PRO A 253 -8.26 12.07 -25.81
C PRO A 253 -7.52 10.96 -26.55
N ASP A 254 -6.74 10.14 -25.82
CA ASP A 254 -5.96 9.03 -26.36
C ASP A 254 -6.60 7.66 -26.11
N GLY A 255 -7.90 7.64 -25.75
CA GLY A 255 -8.62 6.44 -25.34
C GLY A 255 -8.21 5.94 -23.96
N TYR A 256 -8.95 4.96 -23.45
CA TYR A 256 -8.69 4.34 -22.15
C TYR A 256 -7.50 3.38 -22.19
N GLY A 257 -6.78 3.25 -21.08
CA GLY A 257 -5.59 2.41 -21.00
C GLY A 257 -4.75 2.69 -19.77
N ILE A 258 -3.52 2.17 -19.80
CA ILE A 258 -2.46 2.55 -18.85
C ILE A 258 -1.80 3.81 -19.36
N TYR A 259 -1.76 4.83 -18.52
CA TYR A 259 -1.08 6.09 -18.82
C TYR A 259 0.27 6.14 -18.16
N ARG A 260 1.26 6.69 -18.88
CA ARG A 260 2.64 6.82 -18.42
C ARG A 260 3.01 8.27 -18.21
N ILE A 261 3.66 8.58 -17.09
CA ILE A 261 4.19 9.90 -16.73
C ILE A 261 5.65 9.76 -16.31
N SER A 262 6.55 10.57 -16.86
CA SER A 262 7.95 10.62 -16.40
C SER A 262 8.15 11.69 -15.32
N ILE A 263 8.78 11.32 -14.20
CA ILE A 263 9.14 12.19 -13.08
C ILE A 263 10.65 12.43 -13.10
N ASN A 264 11.16 13.32 -13.96
CA ASN A 264 12.58 13.69 -13.90
C ASN A 264 12.75 15.02 -13.14
N GLU A 265 13.72 15.12 -12.23
CA GLU A 265 14.02 16.36 -11.46
C GLU A 265 14.31 17.59 -12.36
N GLU A 266 14.81 17.37 -13.59
CA GLU A 266 15.05 18.43 -14.57
C GLU A 266 13.76 18.98 -15.24
N THR A 267 12.59 18.42 -14.94
CA THR A 267 11.29 18.88 -15.47
C THR A 267 10.69 20.06 -14.72
N SER A 268 11.42 20.73 -13.84
CA SER A 268 10.91 21.92 -13.10
C SER A 268 10.37 23.04 -14.00
N ASP A 269 10.76 23.06 -15.29
CA ASP A 269 10.34 24.07 -16.25
C ASP A 269 9.20 23.61 -17.20
N HIS A 270 8.81 22.33 -17.19
CA HIS A 270 7.80 21.78 -18.11
C HIS A 270 6.83 20.81 -17.40
N PRO A 271 5.51 20.92 -17.65
CA PRO A 271 4.54 20.02 -17.05
C PRO A 271 4.82 18.56 -17.46
N PRO A 272 4.51 17.58 -16.60
CA PRO A 272 4.72 16.16 -16.91
C PRO A 272 4.03 15.79 -18.21
N ARG A 273 4.71 15.02 -19.06
CA ARG A 273 4.11 14.48 -20.27
C ARG A 273 3.35 13.21 -19.91
N LEU A 274 2.08 13.17 -20.28
CA LEU A 274 1.19 12.02 -20.11
C LEU A 274 0.84 11.45 -21.49
N GLU A 275 0.93 10.14 -21.63
CA GLU A 275 0.51 9.43 -22.84
C GLU A 275 -0.16 8.10 -22.50
N ASN A 276 -1.10 7.65 -23.34
CA ASN A 276 -1.64 6.30 -23.25
C ASN A 276 -0.58 5.30 -23.72
N PHE A 277 0.11 4.69 -22.76
CA PHE A 277 1.23 3.78 -22.96
C PHE A 277 0.76 2.37 -23.37
N PHE A 278 -0.35 1.92 -22.82
CA PHE A 278 -0.92 0.60 -23.12
C PHE A 278 -2.45 0.71 -23.25
N PRO A 279 -2.98 0.85 -24.47
CA PRO A 279 -4.42 1.00 -24.69
C PRO A 279 -5.20 -0.22 -24.21
N LEU A 280 -6.36 0.02 -23.61
CA LEU A 280 -7.30 -1.00 -23.14
C LEU A 280 -8.68 -0.76 -23.75
N GLU A 281 -9.38 -1.85 -24.07
CA GLU A 281 -10.70 -1.80 -24.67
C GLU A 281 -11.78 -1.66 -23.58
N LEU A 282 -12.37 -0.46 -23.47
CA LEU A 282 -13.46 -0.17 -22.50
C LEU A 282 -14.65 -1.13 -22.59
N SER A 283 -14.88 -1.70 -23.79
CA SER A 283 -15.99 -2.62 -24.02
C SER A 283 -15.76 -4.02 -23.46
N THR A 284 -14.50 -4.38 -23.15
CA THR A 284 -14.14 -5.72 -22.65
C THR A 284 -13.56 -5.68 -21.24
N VAL A 285 -12.84 -4.63 -20.87
CA VAL A 285 -12.22 -4.48 -19.55
C VAL A 285 -13.23 -3.93 -18.55
N GLU A 286 -13.60 -4.77 -17.59
CA GLU A 286 -14.55 -4.45 -16.52
C GLU A 286 -13.85 -3.75 -15.37
N ALA A 287 -12.64 -4.17 -15.00
CA ALA A 287 -11.81 -3.56 -13.97
C ALA A 287 -10.32 -3.82 -14.27
N ALA A 288 -9.42 -2.98 -13.75
CA ALA A 288 -7.99 -3.10 -13.99
C ALA A 288 -7.16 -2.64 -12.79
N SER A 289 -6.10 -3.38 -12.47
CA SER A 289 -5.16 -3.04 -11.40
C SER A 289 -3.72 -3.19 -11.88
N LEU A 290 -2.81 -2.39 -11.31
CA LEU A 290 -1.40 -2.34 -11.68
C LEU A 290 -0.53 -2.72 -10.49
N GLU A 291 0.50 -3.50 -10.78
CA GLU A 291 1.46 -3.94 -9.77
C GLU A 291 2.90 -3.84 -10.28
N LYS A 292 3.81 -3.51 -9.37
CA LYS A 292 5.25 -3.50 -9.66
C LYS A 292 5.70 -4.94 -9.92
N SER A 293 6.42 -5.19 -11.01
CA SER A 293 7.02 -6.50 -11.22
C SER A 293 8.30 -6.65 -10.38
N PRO A 294 8.56 -7.82 -9.77
CA PRO A 294 9.88 -8.13 -9.20
C PRO A 294 10.99 -8.16 -10.26
N VAL A 295 10.63 -8.25 -11.54
CA VAL A 295 11.56 -8.33 -12.65
C VAL A 295 11.75 -6.93 -13.26
N PRO A 296 12.99 -6.40 -13.30
CA PRO A 296 13.26 -5.10 -13.90
C PRO A 296 12.80 -5.01 -15.36
N GLY A 297 12.23 -3.85 -15.72
CA GLY A 297 11.68 -3.54 -17.04
C GLY A 297 10.32 -4.17 -17.33
N GLN A 298 9.60 -4.63 -16.30
CA GLN A 298 8.26 -5.21 -16.45
C GLN A 298 7.23 -4.51 -15.55
N LEU A 299 6.01 -4.39 -16.07
CA LEU A 299 4.82 -3.96 -15.35
C LEU A 299 3.80 -5.10 -15.34
N LEU A 300 3.11 -5.30 -14.23
CA LEU A 300 2.04 -6.29 -14.12
C LEU A 300 0.68 -5.59 -14.23
N LEU A 301 -0.16 -6.06 -15.13
CA LEU A 301 -1.53 -5.60 -15.31
C LEU A 301 -2.50 -6.73 -15.00
N PHE A 302 -3.35 -6.54 -14.00
CA PHE A 302 -4.51 -7.39 -13.75
C PHE A 302 -5.73 -6.79 -14.45
N THR A 303 -6.49 -7.62 -15.15
CA THR A 303 -7.75 -7.20 -15.80
C THR A 303 -8.84 -8.22 -15.53
N LEU A 304 -10.04 -7.73 -15.24
CA LEU A 304 -11.25 -8.53 -15.25
C LEU A 304 -11.94 -8.31 -16.60
N GLU A 305 -12.12 -9.37 -17.37
CA GLU A 305 -12.78 -9.32 -18.68
C GLU A 305 -13.84 -10.42 -18.78
N ALA A 306 -15.11 -10.06 -18.93
CA ALA A 306 -16.23 -11.01 -18.96
C ALA A 306 -16.23 -11.98 -17.77
N GLY A 307 -15.95 -11.47 -16.56
CA GLY A 307 -15.85 -12.27 -15.33
C GLY A 307 -14.64 -13.21 -15.24
N GLN A 308 -13.63 -13.04 -16.10
CA GLN A 308 -12.40 -13.85 -16.07
C GLN A 308 -11.20 -12.97 -15.74
N LEU A 309 -10.42 -13.36 -14.72
CA LEU A 309 -9.19 -12.66 -14.34
C LEU A 309 -8.04 -13.00 -15.30
N TYR A 310 -7.28 -11.99 -15.70
CA TYR A 310 -6.05 -12.12 -16.47
C TYR A 310 -4.91 -11.34 -15.83
N LEU A 311 -3.70 -11.93 -15.87
CA LEU A 311 -2.43 -11.22 -15.68
C LEU A 311 -1.78 -10.99 -17.05
N THR A 312 -1.46 -9.74 -17.36
CA THR A 312 -0.62 -9.36 -18.50
C THR A 312 0.69 -8.78 -18.00
N VAL A 313 1.82 -9.35 -18.44
CA VAL A 313 3.16 -8.81 -18.18
C VAL A 313 3.53 -7.91 -19.35
N ILE A 314 3.84 -6.65 -19.07
CA ILE A 314 4.11 -5.62 -20.07
C ILE A 314 5.58 -5.21 -20.00
N ASP A 315 6.24 -5.12 -21.14
CA ASP A 315 7.58 -4.56 -21.27
C ASP A 315 7.51 -3.03 -21.17
N THR A 316 8.23 -2.43 -20.21
CA THR A 316 8.14 -0.99 -19.93
C THR A 316 8.78 -0.13 -21.03
N ASP A 317 9.73 -0.67 -21.78
CA ASP A 317 10.43 0.05 -22.84
C ASP A 317 9.59 0.14 -24.12
N SER A 318 9.00 -0.98 -24.54
CA SER A 318 8.30 -1.10 -25.81
C SER A 318 6.77 -1.03 -25.71
N GLY A 319 6.20 -1.19 -24.51
CA GLY A 319 4.76 -1.31 -24.31
C GLY A 319 4.16 -2.61 -24.85
N GLN A 320 4.98 -3.62 -25.14
CA GLN A 320 4.50 -4.92 -25.63
C GLN A 320 4.10 -5.85 -24.50
N ALA A 321 3.00 -6.59 -24.69
CA ALA A 321 2.64 -7.70 -23.81
C ALA A 321 3.64 -8.85 -24.01
N LEU A 322 4.45 -9.12 -23.00
CA LEU A 322 5.43 -10.20 -22.97
C LEU A 322 4.78 -11.54 -22.65
N GLN A 323 3.75 -11.51 -21.82
CA GLN A 323 3.02 -12.69 -21.36
C GLN A 323 1.58 -12.29 -21.02
N ARG A 324 0.65 -13.21 -21.27
CA ARG A 324 -0.73 -13.10 -20.79
C ARG A 324 -1.19 -14.45 -20.27
N LEU A 325 -1.69 -14.47 -19.04
CA LEU A 325 -2.15 -15.66 -18.32
C LEU A 325 -3.61 -15.47 -17.93
N SER A 326 -4.43 -16.49 -18.16
CA SER A 326 -5.74 -16.60 -17.50
C SER A 326 -5.51 -17.16 -16.11
N LEU A 327 -6.07 -16.48 -15.11
CA LEU A 327 -5.94 -16.84 -13.71
C LEU A 327 -7.29 -17.33 -13.19
N PRO A 328 -7.33 -18.27 -12.23
CA PRO A 328 -8.57 -18.60 -11.56
C PRO A 328 -9.09 -17.40 -10.77
N GLY A 329 -10.42 -17.30 -10.67
CA GLY A 329 -11.12 -16.22 -9.99
C GLY A 329 -11.75 -15.19 -10.95
N ALA A 330 -12.64 -14.39 -10.38
CA ALA A 330 -13.48 -13.38 -11.03
C ALA A 330 -13.42 -12.02 -10.30
N ALA A 331 -12.45 -11.82 -9.41
CA ALA A 331 -12.18 -10.56 -8.72
C ALA A 331 -10.74 -10.09 -8.97
N LEU A 332 -10.50 -8.78 -8.89
CA LEU A 332 -9.13 -8.25 -8.91
C LEU A 332 -8.39 -8.70 -7.63
N PRO A 333 -7.14 -9.17 -7.74
CA PRO A 333 -6.40 -9.61 -6.58
C PRO A 333 -5.73 -8.45 -5.85
N VAL A 334 -5.49 -8.63 -4.55
CA VAL A 334 -4.39 -7.95 -3.85
C VAL A 334 -3.14 -8.77 -4.10
N ALA A 335 -2.09 -8.16 -4.67
CA ALA A 335 -0.88 -8.87 -5.01
C ALA A 335 0.24 -8.63 -3.99
N TYR A 336 1.00 -9.68 -3.70
CA TYR A 336 2.20 -9.61 -2.86
C TYR A 336 3.37 -10.22 -3.60
N THR A 337 4.42 -9.41 -3.81
CA THR A 337 5.61 -9.82 -4.54
C THR A 337 6.63 -10.45 -3.58
N GLY A 338 6.94 -11.73 -3.80
CA GLY A 338 8.09 -12.42 -3.22
C GLY A 338 9.26 -12.51 -4.20
N GLU A 339 10.39 -13.06 -3.76
CA GLU A 339 11.62 -13.12 -4.57
C GLU A 339 11.45 -13.92 -5.88
N ASN A 340 10.78 -15.08 -5.80
CA ASN A 340 10.54 -15.97 -6.95
C ASN A 340 9.07 -16.40 -7.06
N VAL A 341 8.16 -15.63 -6.47
CA VAL A 341 6.73 -15.94 -6.45
C VAL A 341 5.91 -14.67 -6.38
N LEU A 342 4.77 -14.64 -7.07
CA LEU A 342 3.74 -13.63 -6.91
C LEU A 342 2.54 -14.28 -6.24
N LEU A 343 2.12 -13.75 -5.09
CA LEU A 343 0.94 -14.19 -4.38
C LEU A 343 -0.22 -13.26 -4.70
N LEU A 344 -1.39 -13.84 -4.94
CA LEU A 344 -2.62 -13.14 -5.29
C LEU A 344 -3.69 -13.59 -4.29
N LEU A 345 -4.22 -12.65 -3.53
CA LEU A 345 -5.36 -12.86 -2.67
C LEU A 345 -6.61 -12.30 -3.34
N THR A 346 -7.61 -13.15 -3.54
CA THR A 346 -8.90 -12.75 -4.10
C THR A 346 -10.01 -13.05 -3.11
N GLU A 347 -10.98 -12.15 -3.01
CA GLU A 347 -12.22 -12.35 -2.24
C GLU A 347 -13.41 -12.43 -3.19
N GLU A 348 -14.16 -13.52 -3.11
CA GLU A 348 -15.39 -13.73 -3.88
C GLU A 348 -16.48 -14.27 -2.97
N GLU A 349 -17.62 -13.58 -2.88
CA GLU A 349 -18.77 -14.01 -2.05
C GLU A 349 -18.39 -14.38 -0.59
N GLN A 350 -17.49 -13.61 0.04
CA GLN A 350 -16.93 -13.87 1.38
C GLN A 350 -16.06 -15.13 1.49
N ALA A 351 -15.62 -15.70 0.37
CA ALA A 351 -14.63 -16.76 0.32
C ALA A 351 -13.29 -16.20 -0.20
N TYR A 352 -12.22 -16.48 0.54
CA TYR A 352 -10.88 -16.06 0.16
C TYR A 352 -10.13 -17.18 -0.53
N SER A 353 -9.38 -16.82 -1.58
CA SER A 353 -8.50 -17.74 -2.29
C SER A 353 -7.10 -17.16 -2.40
N LEU A 354 -6.11 -18.02 -2.19
CA LEU A 354 -4.70 -17.74 -2.45
C LEU A 354 -4.32 -18.38 -3.78
N THR A 355 -3.87 -17.57 -4.72
CA THR A 355 -3.24 -18.02 -5.96
C THR A 355 -1.77 -17.64 -5.93
N ALA A 356 -0.88 -18.60 -6.21
CA ALA A 356 0.55 -18.38 -6.26
C ALA A 356 1.08 -18.63 -7.67
N LEU A 357 1.82 -17.67 -8.20
CA LEU A 357 2.50 -17.77 -9.48
C LEU A 357 4.01 -17.90 -9.26
N ALA A 358 4.59 -19.01 -9.67
CA ALA A 358 6.04 -19.18 -9.67
C ALA A 358 6.67 -18.30 -10.75
N LEU A 359 7.75 -17.60 -10.39
CA LEU A 359 8.56 -16.82 -11.31
C LEU A 359 9.80 -17.61 -11.70
N GLU A 360 9.90 -17.99 -12.97
CA GLU A 360 11.08 -18.62 -13.53
C GLU A 360 11.68 -17.73 -14.62
N GLY A 361 12.86 -17.17 -14.33
CA GLY A 361 13.51 -16.20 -15.20
C GLY A 361 12.73 -14.89 -15.28
N ARG A 362 11.90 -14.73 -16.31
CA ARG A 362 11.09 -13.51 -16.58
C ARG A 362 9.62 -13.84 -16.88
N GLN A 363 9.19 -15.07 -16.57
CA GLN A 363 7.85 -15.57 -16.86
C GLN A 363 7.20 -16.11 -15.60
N PHE A 364 5.91 -15.81 -15.45
CA PHE A 364 5.08 -16.34 -14.38
C PHE A 364 4.41 -17.64 -14.82
N SER A 365 4.18 -18.57 -13.90
CA SER A 365 3.40 -19.77 -14.15
C SER A 365 2.56 -20.12 -12.92
N LEU A 366 1.34 -20.60 -13.14
CA LEU A 366 0.45 -20.98 -12.04
C LEU A 366 1.06 -22.17 -11.27
N PHE A 367 1.36 -21.96 -10.00
CA PHE A 367 1.85 -23.01 -9.10
C PHE A 367 0.70 -23.64 -8.30
N LEU A 368 -0.12 -22.80 -7.68
CA LEU A 368 -1.19 -23.23 -6.78
C LEU A 368 -2.35 -22.25 -6.84
N THR A 369 -3.56 -22.78 -6.69
CA THR A 369 -4.73 -22.03 -6.22
C THR A 369 -5.43 -22.86 -5.17
N CYS A 370 -5.67 -22.28 -3.99
CA CYS A 370 -6.38 -22.94 -2.91
C CYS A 370 -7.26 -21.95 -2.14
N PRO A 371 -8.37 -22.42 -1.54
CA PRO A 371 -9.08 -21.61 -0.56
C PRO A 371 -8.15 -21.31 0.62
N CYS A 372 -8.26 -20.11 1.17
CA CYS A 372 -7.55 -19.70 2.36
C CYS A 372 -8.52 -19.16 3.42
N ASP A 373 -8.05 -19.10 4.66
CA ASP A 373 -8.81 -18.59 5.79
C ASP A 373 -8.88 -17.05 5.75
N GLU A 374 -9.93 -16.46 6.35
CA GLU A 374 -10.17 -15.01 6.41
C GLU A 374 -9.03 -14.24 7.11
N THR A 375 -8.16 -14.96 7.83
CA THR A 375 -7.00 -14.39 8.54
C THR A 375 -5.88 -13.94 7.61
N LEU A 376 -5.71 -14.56 6.44
CA LEU A 376 -4.67 -14.21 5.45
C LEU A 376 -4.90 -12.86 4.74
N PRO A 377 -6.10 -12.53 4.26
CA PRO A 377 -6.42 -11.23 3.62
C PRO A 377 -6.19 -9.99 4.49
N GLY A 378 -6.29 -10.13 5.82
CA GLY A 378 -6.00 -9.03 6.76
C GLY A 378 -4.50 -8.80 7.02
N ALA A 379 -3.64 -9.72 6.57
CA ALA A 379 -2.21 -9.65 6.79
C ALA A 379 -1.57 -8.68 5.79
N ARG A 380 -1.43 -7.42 6.18
CA ARG A 380 -0.69 -6.40 5.39
C ARG A 380 0.82 -6.66 5.33
N PHE A 381 1.31 -7.68 6.04
CA PHE A 381 2.74 -7.96 6.25
C PHE A 381 3.07 -9.41 5.92
N LEU A 382 2.63 -9.85 4.73
CA LEU A 382 2.95 -11.17 4.21
C LEU A 382 4.37 -11.20 3.63
N HIS A 383 5.14 -12.16 4.11
CA HIS A 383 6.40 -12.55 3.50
C HIS A 383 6.28 -13.96 2.96
N SER A 384 7.00 -14.24 1.87
CA SER A 384 6.93 -15.53 1.22
C SER A 384 8.30 -16.05 0.80
N ALA A 385 8.40 -17.38 0.74
CA ALA A 385 9.58 -18.08 0.24
C ALA A 385 9.15 -19.27 -0.60
N PHE A 386 9.71 -19.40 -1.79
CA PHE A 386 9.38 -20.48 -2.72
C PHE A 386 10.66 -21.23 -3.12
N ASP A 387 10.68 -22.56 -2.93
CA ASP A 387 11.83 -23.42 -3.30
C ASP A 387 11.65 -24.16 -4.63
N GLY A 388 10.62 -23.82 -5.41
CA GLY A 388 10.22 -24.53 -6.63
C GLY A 388 9.21 -25.65 -6.41
N THR A 389 9.04 -26.12 -5.17
CA THR A 389 8.13 -27.22 -4.82
C THR A 389 7.20 -26.90 -3.65
N ARG A 390 7.62 -26.00 -2.77
CA ARG A 390 6.92 -25.56 -1.56
C ARG A 390 6.91 -24.05 -1.49
N LEU A 391 5.75 -23.51 -1.16
CA LEU A 391 5.54 -22.10 -0.86
C LEU A 391 5.34 -21.94 0.65
N ALA A 392 6.21 -21.19 1.30
CA ALA A 392 5.98 -20.67 2.65
C ALA A 392 5.39 -19.27 2.57
N VAL A 393 4.37 -19.00 3.38
CA VAL A 393 3.75 -17.69 3.58
C VAL A 393 3.73 -17.43 5.08
N ALA A 394 4.29 -16.31 5.52
CA ALA A 394 4.32 -15.92 6.92
C ALA A 394 3.69 -14.54 7.12
N ASP A 395 2.84 -14.41 8.13
CA ASP A 395 2.27 -13.13 8.56
C ASP A 395 2.97 -12.62 9.81
N PHE A 396 3.55 -11.42 9.69
CA PHE A 396 4.21 -10.68 10.78
C PHE A 396 3.40 -9.45 11.21
N SER A 397 2.07 -9.49 11.04
CA SER A 397 1.21 -8.36 11.30
C SER A 397 1.40 -7.75 12.68
N ARG A 398 1.23 -6.42 12.75
CA ARG A 398 1.47 -5.62 13.96
C ARG A 398 0.70 -6.12 15.18
N TYR A 399 -0.44 -6.79 14.96
CA TYR A 399 -1.29 -7.36 16.00
C TYR A 399 -0.69 -8.61 16.67
N LEU A 400 0.28 -9.27 16.03
CA LEU A 400 1.00 -10.42 16.57
C LEU A 400 2.26 -10.01 17.35
N GLY A 401 2.67 -8.74 17.26
CA GLY A 401 3.89 -8.23 17.88
C GLY A 401 5.13 -8.99 17.35
N PRO A 402 5.94 -9.61 18.23
CA PRO A 402 7.09 -10.40 17.82
C PRO A 402 6.73 -11.86 17.46
N SER A 403 5.45 -12.25 17.52
CA SER A 403 4.97 -13.57 17.12
C SER A 403 4.57 -13.57 15.64
N PHE A 404 4.42 -14.74 15.03
CA PHE A 404 3.99 -14.85 13.63
C PHE A 404 3.19 -16.12 13.36
N SER A 405 2.44 -16.09 12.26
CA SER A 405 1.77 -17.26 11.71
C SER A 405 2.49 -17.72 10.45
N LEU A 406 2.59 -19.03 10.24
CA LEU A 406 3.27 -19.62 9.09
C LEU A 406 2.36 -20.66 8.45
N TRP A 407 2.24 -20.59 7.12
CA TRP A 407 1.57 -21.57 6.27
C TRP A 407 2.54 -22.06 5.21
N ILE A 408 2.59 -23.37 4.99
CA ILE A 408 3.40 -24.00 3.96
C ILE A 408 2.49 -24.80 3.04
N TYR A 409 2.57 -24.52 1.76
CA TYR A 409 1.79 -25.13 0.71
C TYR A 409 2.67 -25.92 -0.25
N GLY A 410 2.15 -27.04 -0.73
CA GLY A 410 2.63 -27.72 -1.92
C GLY A 410 1.66 -27.50 -3.08
N GLN A 411 1.89 -28.16 -4.21
CA GLN A 411 0.98 -28.10 -5.37
C GLN A 411 -0.43 -28.58 -5.06
N ASP A 412 -0.59 -29.52 -4.12
CA ASP A 412 -1.88 -30.12 -3.74
C ASP A 412 -2.60 -29.35 -2.61
N GLY A 413 -2.03 -28.24 -2.13
CA GLY A 413 -2.61 -27.41 -1.07
C GLY A 413 -1.76 -27.34 0.20
N LEU A 414 -2.41 -27.05 1.34
CA LEU A 414 -1.76 -26.79 2.62
C LEU A 414 -1.08 -28.07 3.18
N LEU A 415 0.23 -27.99 3.42
CA LEU A 415 1.05 -29.05 4.02
C LEU A 415 1.22 -28.86 5.53
N TYR A 416 1.37 -27.62 5.96
CA TYR A 416 1.60 -27.25 7.36
C TYR A 416 1.06 -25.85 7.64
N ALA A 417 0.45 -25.65 8.81
CA ALA A 417 0.17 -24.34 9.36
C ALA A 417 0.54 -24.31 10.84
N GLY A 418 1.17 -23.24 11.32
CA GLY A 418 1.57 -23.11 12.71
C GLY A 418 1.63 -21.67 13.21
N GLN A 419 1.30 -21.47 14.48
CA GLN A 419 1.43 -20.19 15.18
C GLN A 419 2.65 -20.21 16.10
N TYR A 420 3.59 -19.31 15.84
CA TYR A 420 4.88 -19.20 16.52
C TYR A 420 4.83 -18.03 17.50
N LEU A 421 4.81 -18.34 18.79
CA LEU A 421 4.75 -17.36 19.87
C LEU A 421 6.14 -17.00 20.36
N SER A 422 6.39 -15.70 20.43
CA SER A 422 7.61 -15.14 21.02
C SER A 422 7.43 -14.93 22.53
N ASP A 423 8.44 -15.26 23.33
CA ASP A 423 8.43 -15.06 24.78
C ASP A 423 8.43 -13.59 25.22
N ILE A 424 8.75 -12.66 24.31
CA ILE A 424 8.66 -11.21 24.53
C ILE A 424 7.31 -10.61 24.11
N ALA A 425 6.39 -11.40 23.54
CA ALA A 425 5.07 -10.94 23.12
C ALA A 425 4.18 -10.50 24.30
N THR A 426 4.46 -10.96 25.52
CA THR A 426 3.70 -10.60 26.73
C THR A 426 4.12 -9.25 27.36
N ALA A 427 5.06 -8.52 26.72
CA ALA A 427 5.44 -7.19 27.18
C ALA A 427 4.25 -6.21 27.09
N SER A 428 4.26 -5.15 27.91
CA SER A 428 3.19 -4.13 27.91
C SER A 428 3.06 -3.37 26.59
N ASP A 429 4.14 -3.34 25.82
CA ASP A 429 4.21 -2.80 24.46
C ASP A 429 5.18 -3.69 23.66
N PRO A 430 4.68 -4.76 23.03
CA PRO A 430 5.52 -5.74 22.38
C PRO A 430 6.10 -5.16 21.08
N PRO A 431 7.42 -5.27 20.85
CA PRO A 431 8.04 -4.72 19.66
C PRO A 431 7.56 -5.46 18.42
N THR A 432 7.37 -4.74 17.33
CA THR A 432 7.03 -5.31 16.01
C THR A 432 8.30 -5.37 15.16
N PRO A 433 8.52 -6.45 14.40
CA PRO A 433 9.69 -6.54 13.54
C PRO A 433 9.62 -5.43 12.50
N ASN A 434 10.69 -4.66 12.35
CA ASN A 434 10.75 -3.65 11.30
C ASN A 434 11.02 -4.30 9.95
N ALA A 435 11.73 -5.42 9.93
CA ALA A 435 11.91 -6.22 8.72
C ALA A 435 11.79 -7.70 9.05
N ALA A 436 11.14 -8.44 8.15
CA ALA A 436 11.09 -9.89 8.18
C ALA A 436 11.58 -10.46 6.83
N ALA A 437 12.10 -11.68 6.86
CA ALA A 437 12.43 -12.44 5.66
C ALA A 437 12.18 -13.92 5.89
N CYS A 438 11.74 -14.60 4.84
CA CYS A 438 11.59 -16.05 4.79
C CYS A 438 12.46 -16.59 3.66
N ARG A 439 13.26 -17.62 3.92
CA ARG A 439 14.18 -18.21 2.92
C ARG A 439 14.33 -19.71 3.14
N TRP A 440 14.39 -20.47 2.05
CA TRP A 440 14.74 -21.88 2.11
C TRP A 440 16.26 -22.06 2.04
N SER A 441 16.83 -23.04 2.75
CA SER A 441 18.29 -23.29 2.76
C SER A 441 18.88 -23.64 1.39
N SER A 442 18.04 -23.97 0.39
CA SER A 442 18.45 -24.45 -0.93
C SER A 442 18.69 -23.35 -1.96
N HIS A 443 18.61 -22.06 -1.61
CA HIS A 443 18.82 -20.93 -2.53
C HIS A 443 19.70 -19.82 -1.97
#